data_AF-A0ABD5XCC7-F1
#
_entry.id   AF-A0ABD5XCC7-F1
#
_cell.length_a   1.000
_cell.length_b   1.000
_cell.length_c   1.000
_cell.angle_alpha   90.00
_cell.angle_beta   90.00
_cell.angle_gamma   90.00
#
_symmetry.space_group_name_H-M   'P 1'
#
loop_
_entity.id
_entity.type
_entity.pdbx_description
1 polymer ?
#
loop_
_entity_poly.entity_id
_entity_poly.type
_entity_poly.pdbx_seq_one_letter_code
_entity_poly.pdbx_strand_id
1 'polypeptide(L)'
;MDINYDRDPESFYQSCLERARLPRNDALKQIILERLAEKFERGDTYQKNEVTETLESHFDDPVLVRRELVNFGYLRYDNTQNTYRLHKTKLSEQDYRENSRLERHATDLGLLE
;
A
#
# COMPACT_ATOMS: atom_id res chain seq x y z
N MET A 1 3.41 0.45 17.60
CA MET A 1 2.00 0.75 17.91
C MET A 1 1.19 0.22 16.74
N ASP A 2 0.08 -0.47 17.00
CA ASP A 2 -0.78 -0.99 15.94
C ASP A 2 -1.79 0.09 15.55
N ILE A 3 -1.92 0.39 14.25
CA ILE A 3 -2.87 1.40 13.76
C ILE A 3 -4.28 0.82 13.90
N ASN A 4 -5.07 1.35 14.82
CA ASN A 4 -6.42 0.86 15.09
C ASN A 4 -7.45 1.58 14.20
N TYR A 5 -7.90 0.90 13.16
CA TYR A 5 -8.95 1.44 12.29
C TYR A 5 -10.33 1.30 12.94
N ASP A 6 -11.18 2.32 12.80
CA ASP A 6 -12.60 2.29 13.21
C ASP A 6 -13.45 1.21 12.50
N ARG A 7 -12.87 0.50 11.53
CA ARG A 7 -13.50 -0.57 10.75
C ARG A 7 -12.63 -1.81 10.70
N ASP A 8 -13.27 -2.96 10.52
CA ASP A 8 -12.58 -4.23 10.30
C ASP A 8 -11.72 -4.19 9.02
N PRO A 9 -10.39 -4.33 9.11
CA PRO A 9 -9.50 -4.23 7.96
C PRO A 9 -9.74 -5.33 6.92
N GLU A 10 -10.09 -6.54 7.35
CA GLU A 10 -10.31 -7.68 6.45
C GLU A 10 -11.54 -7.47 5.57
N SER A 11 -12.68 -7.16 6.19
CA SER A 11 -13.94 -6.87 5.49
C SER A 11 -13.78 -5.68 4.55
N PHE A 12 -13.03 -4.66 4.96
CA PHE A 12 -12.74 -3.50 4.10
C PHE A 12 -11.86 -3.87 2.91
N TYR A 13 -10.85 -4.73 3.11
CA TYR A 13 -10.00 -5.24 2.05
C TYR A 13 -10.81 -6.02 1.01
N GLN A 14 -11.64 -6.97 1.45
CA GLN A 14 -12.52 -7.74 0.55
C GLN A 14 -13.44 -6.82 -0.25
N SER A 15 -14.08 -5.84 0.40
CA SER A 15 -14.95 -4.90 -0.30
C SER A 15 -14.22 -4.07 -1.37
N CYS A 16 -12.95 -3.70 -1.14
CA CYS A 16 -12.15 -3.01 -2.14
C CYS A 16 -11.75 -3.91 -3.31
N LEU A 17 -11.47 -5.19 -3.05
CA LEU A 17 -11.21 -6.19 -4.09
C LEU A 17 -12.44 -6.42 -4.98
N GLU A 18 -13.63 -6.58 -4.38
CA GLU A 18 -14.88 -6.71 -5.13
C GLU A 18 -15.16 -5.51 -6.05
N ARG A 19 -14.73 -4.33 -5.63
CA ARG A 19 -14.87 -3.08 -6.39
C ARG A 19 -13.67 -2.79 -7.30
N ALA A 20 -12.62 -3.61 -7.22
CA ALA A 20 -11.36 -3.47 -7.94
C ALA A 20 -10.74 -2.05 -7.87
N ARG A 21 -10.95 -1.32 -6.76
CA ARG A 21 -10.58 0.11 -6.63
C ARG A 21 -9.97 0.44 -5.28
N LEU A 22 -8.96 1.31 -5.31
CA LEU A 22 -8.38 1.89 -4.10
C LEU A 22 -9.31 2.93 -3.46
N PRO A 23 -9.34 3.01 -2.12
CA PRO A 23 -10.05 4.08 -1.43
C PRO A 23 -9.39 5.44 -1.70
N ARG A 24 -10.18 6.52 -1.58
CA ARG A 24 -9.68 7.89 -1.79
C ARG A 24 -8.81 8.40 -0.64
N ASN A 25 -9.14 8.01 0.59
CA ASN A 25 -8.39 8.41 1.78
C ASN A 25 -7.10 7.57 1.86
N ASP A 26 -5.96 8.25 1.99
CA ASP A 26 -4.64 7.60 1.96
C ASP A 26 -4.38 6.69 3.16
N ALA A 27 -4.92 7.01 4.34
CA ALA A 27 -4.80 6.13 5.50
C ALA A 27 -5.59 4.83 5.30
N LEU A 28 -6.77 4.90 4.69
CA LEU A 28 -7.53 3.70 4.31
C LEU A 28 -6.84 2.88 3.21
N LYS A 29 -6.07 3.51 2.32
CA LYS A 29 -5.28 2.78 1.32
C LYS A 29 -4.26 1.86 1.98
N GLN A 30 -3.72 2.24 3.14
CA GLN A 30 -2.67 1.46 3.81
C GLN A 30 -3.15 0.05 4.16
N ILE A 31 -4.43 -0.13 4.52
CA ILE A 31 -5.03 -1.47 4.72
C ILE A 31 -4.84 -2.34 3.47
N ILE A 32 -5.08 -1.78 2.30
CA ILE A 32 -5.02 -2.50 1.02
C ILE A 32 -3.56 -2.72 0.61
N LEU A 33 -2.75 -1.68 0.68
CA LEU A 33 -1.36 -1.69 0.24
C LEU A 33 -0.49 -2.60 1.11
N GLU A 34 -0.74 -2.65 2.42
CA GLU A 34 -0.09 -3.60 3.34
C GLU A 34 -0.34 -5.05 2.91
N ARG A 35 -1.60 -5.44 2.70
CA ARG A 35 -1.95 -6.80 2.25
C ARG A 35 -1.39 -7.15 0.87
N LEU A 36 -1.30 -6.17 -0.02
CA LEU A 36 -0.68 -6.38 -1.33
C LEU A 36 0.84 -6.48 -1.22
N ALA A 37 1.48 -5.72 -0.33
CA ALA A 37 2.91 -5.77 -0.10
C ALA A 37 3.36 -7.15 0.42
N GLU A 38 2.51 -7.84 1.18
CA GLU A 38 2.75 -9.22 1.65
C GLU A 38 2.82 -10.26 0.53
N LYS A 39 2.37 -9.94 -0.68
CA LYS A 39 2.50 -10.82 -1.86
C LYS A 39 3.91 -10.82 -2.45
N PHE A 40 4.76 -9.89 -2.03
CA PHE A 40 6.14 -9.79 -2.48
C PHE A 40 7.08 -10.35 -1.41
N GLU A 41 8.16 -10.98 -1.85
CA GLU A 41 9.15 -11.61 -0.98
C GLU A 41 10.35 -10.68 -0.77
N ARG A 42 10.92 -10.73 0.44
CA ARG A 42 12.10 -9.94 0.78
C ARG A 42 13.34 -10.56 0.14
N GLY A 43 14.12 -9.73 -0.55
CA GLY A 43 15.34 -10.15 -1.24
C GLY A 43 15.13 -10.38 -2.73
N ASP A 44 13.88 -10.62 -3.15
CA ASP A 44 13.54 -10.73 -4.56
C ASP A 44 13.50 -9.38 -5.27
N THR A 45 13.71 -9.47 -6.57
CA THR A 45 13.71 -8.34 -7.48
C THR A 45 12.68 -8.61 -8.57
N TYR A 46 11.71 -7.71 -8.68
CA TYR A 46 10.61 -7.83 -9.61
C TYR A 46 10.72 -6.80 -10.72
N GLN A 47 10.45 -7.17 -11.95
CA GLN A 47 10.30 -6.23 -13.04
C GLN A 47 8.92 -5.56 -12.99
N LYS A 48 8.80 -4.47 -13.76
CA LYS A 48 7.56 -3.73 -13.91
C LYS A 48 6.36 -4.63 -14.25
N ASN A 49 6.55 -5.60 -15.16
CA ASN A 49 5.50 -6.50 -15.62
C ASN A 49 5.09 -7.47 -14.51
N GLU A 50 6.05 -8.12 -13.84
CA GLU A 50 5.79 -9.04 -12.73
C GLU A 50 5.00 -8.39 -11.59
N VAL A 51 5.34 -7.15 -11.23
CA VAL A 51 4.57 -6.39 -10.25
C VAL A 51 3.17 -6.07 -10.77
N THR A 52 3.02 -5.75 -12.06
CA THR A 52 1.70 -5.46 -12.65
C THR A 52 0.82 -6.70 -12.65
N GLU A 53 1.35 -7.85 -13.09
CA GLU A 53 0.65 -9.13 -13.15
C GLU A 53 0.17 -9.58 -11.77
N THR A 54 1.00 -9.37 -10.74
CA THR A 54 0.66 -9.64 -9.33
C THR A 54 -0.54 -8.79 -8.86
N LEU A 55 -0.71 -7.59 -9.42
CA LEU A 55 -1.75 -6.63 -9.04
C LEU A 55 -2.99 -6.67 -9.94
N GLU A 56 -2.85 -7.06 -11.20
CA GLU A 56 -3.93 -7.15 -12.21
C GLU A 56 -5.06 -8.07 -11.76
N SER A 57 -4.74 -9.11 -10.98
CA SER A 57 -5.73 -10.03 -10.43
C SER A 57 -6.65 -9.37 -9.37
N HIS A 58 -6.38 -8.14 -8.95
CA HIS A 58 -7.00 -7.51 -7.79
C HIS A 58 -7.63 -6.14 -8.07
N PHE A 59 -7.17 -5.39 -9.07
CA PHE A 59 -7.58 -4.00 -9.30
C PHE A 59 -7.69 -3.65 -10.79
N ASP A 60 -8.65 -2.77 -11.13
CA ASP A 60 -8.83 -2.23 -12.50
C ASP A 60 -7.67 -1.35 -12.95
N ASP A 61 -6.97 -0.71 -12.00
CA ASP A 61 -5.82 0.16 -12.26
C ASP A 61 -4.58 -0.30 -11.47
N PRO A 62 -3.93 -1.39 -11.92
CA PRO A 62 -2.75 -1.95 -11.27
C PRO A 62 -1.54 -0.99 -11.34
N VAL A 63 -1.53 -0.07 -12.32
CA VAL A 63 -0.47 0.94 -12.46
C VAL A 63 -0.55 1.95 -11.32
N LEU A 64 -1.76 2.41 -10.99
CA LEU A 64 -2.00 3.27 -9.83
C LEU A 64 -1.57 2.55 -8.54
N VAL A 65 -2.00 1.30 -8.35
CA VAL A 65 -1.66 0.52 -7.14
C VAL A 65 -0.15 0.37 -7.00
N ARG A 66 0.57 0.00 -8.06
CA ARG A 66 2.04 -0.07 -8.06
C ARG A 66 2.67 1.26 -7.67
N ARG A 67 2.15 2.37 -8.20
CA ARG A 67 2.66 3.71 -7.87
C ARG A 67 2.45 4.04 -6.40
N GLU A 68 1.30 3.71 -5.84
CA GLU A 68 1.01 3.95 -4.43
C GLU A 68 1.88 3.07 -3.51
N LEU A 69 2.12 1.80 -3.87
CA LEU A 69 3.07 0.94 -3.16
C LEU A 69 4.47 1.57 -3.07
N VAL A 70 4.92 2.26 -4.12
CA VAL A 70 6.20 3.00 -4.09
C VAL A 70 6.07 4.32 -3.31
N ASN A 71 5.01 5.09 -3.54
CA ASN A 71 4.79 6.39 -2.90
C ASN A 71 4.72 6.31 -1.38
N PHE A 72 4.10 5.26 -0.83
CA PHE A 72 4.02 5.01 0.60
C PHE A 72 5.19 4.16 1.13
N GLY A 73 6.12 3.75 0.26
CA GLY A 73 7.37 3.12 0.67
C GLY A 73 7.28 1.62 0.94
N TYR A 74 6.22 0.93 0.53
CA TYR A 74 6.16 -0.54 0.59
C TYR A 74 7.12 -1.17 -0.40
N LEU A 75 7.15 -0.66 -1.64
CA LEU A 75 8.11 -1.06 -2.66
C LEU A 75 9.14 0.05 -2.89
N ARG A 76 10.38 -0.35 -3.16
CA ARG A 76 11.42 0.54 -3.67
C ARG A 76 11.62 0.27 -5.15
N TYR A 77 11.53 1.32 -5.97
CA TYR A 77 11.86 1.27 -7.38
C TYR A 77 13.33 1.66 -7.59
N ASP A 78 14.07 0.84 -8.33
CA ASP A 78 15.43 1.10 -8.77
C ASP A 78 15.42 1.57 -10.23
N ASN A 79 15.76 2.84 -10.47
CA ASN A 79 15.76 3.43 -11.80
C ASN A 79 16.91 2.92 -12.69
N THR A 80 17.97 2.37 -12.11
CA THR A 80 19.14 1.90 -12.86
C THR A 80 18.86 0.55 -13.50
N GLN A 81 18.23 -0.34 -12.73
CA GLN A 81 17.88 -1.69 -13.14
C GLN A 81 16.44 -1.81 -13.65
N ASN A 82 15.62 -0.76 -13.48
CA ASN A 82 14.18 -0.77 -13.78
C ASN A 82 13.41 -1.85 -13.03
N THR A 83 13.77 -2.08 -11.77
CA THR A 83 13.21 -3.15 -10.93
C THR A 83 12.62 -2.63 -9.63
N TYR A 84 11.79 -3.45 -9.01
CA TYR A 84 11.09 -3.20 -7.77
C TYR A 84 11.56 -4.22 -6.74
N ARG A 85 11.68 -3.79 -5.48
CA ARG A 85 11.97 -4.66 -4.36
C ARG A 85 11.06 -4.33 -3.19
N LEU A 86 10.66 -5.35 -2.43
CA LEU A 86 9.97 -5.13 -1.17
C LEU A 86 10.88 -4.35 -0.20
N HIS A 87 10.39 -3.21 0.27
CA HIS A 87 11.07 -2.39 1.26
C HIS A 87 10.51 -2.61 2.66
N LYS A 88 9.18 -2.56 2.80
CA LYS A 88 8.47 -2.86 4.05
C LYS A 88 7.07 -3.41 3.75
N THR A 89 6.56 -4.24 4.66
CA THR A 89 5.20 -4.81 4.56
C THR A 89 4.20 -4.04 5.40
N LYS A 90 4.65 -3.37 6.46
CA LYS A 90 3.82 -2.61 7.39
C LYS A 90 4.46 -1.25 7.67
N LEU A 91 3.65 -0.21 7.72
CA LEU A 91 4.09 1.14 8.07
C LEU A 91 4.14 1.32 9.60
N SER A 92 5.12 2.08 10.06
CA SER A 92 5.20 2.57 11.43
C SER A 92 4.52 3.94 11.55
N GLU A 93 4.19 4.38 12.77
CA GLU A 93 3.67 5.73 12.99
C GLU A 93 4.62 6.83 12.49
N GLN A 94 5.93 6.57 12.50
CA GLN A 94 6.91 7.48 11.93
C GLN A 94 6.69 7.64 10.42
N ASP A 95 6.47 6.55 9.68
CA ASP A 95 6.16 6.60 8.25
C ASP A 95 4.89 7.41 7.95
N TYR A 96 3.89 7.29 8.84
CA TYR A 96 2.67 8.07 8.75
C TYR A 96 2.96 9.58 8.89
N ARG A 97 3.76 9.97 9.89
CA ARG A 97 4.13 11.37 10.16
C ARG A 97 5.07 11.96 9.10
N GLU A 98 5.93 11.15 8.49
CA GLU A 98 6.84 11.58 7.42
C GLU A 98 6.11 11.95 6.12
N ASN A 99 4.89 11.43 5.91
CA ASN A 99 4.07 11.75 4.74
C ASN A 99 2.90 12.65 5.12
N SER A 100 3.00 13.95 4.85
CA SER A 100 2.00 14.95 5.28
C SER A 100 0.57 14.69 4.78
N ARG A 101 0.38 13.95 3.67
CA ARG A 101 -0.98 13.56 3.22
C ARG A 101 -1.51 12.40 4.04
N LEU A 102 -0.66 11.41 4.28
CA LEU A 102 -0.99 10.25 5.09
C LEU A 102 -1.25 10.66 6.55
N GLU A 103 -0.39 11.50 7.13
CA GLU A 103 -0.56 12.09 8.46
C GLU A 103 -1.93 12.75 8.59
N ARG A 104 -2.26 13.69 7.69
CA ARG A 104 -3.55 14.40 7.73
C ARG A 104 -4.74 13.44 7.70
N HIS A 105 -4.73 12.47 6.79
CA HIS A 105 -5.82 11.49 6.66
C HIS A 105 -5.90 10.54 7.85
N ALA A 106 -4.77 10.23 8.48
CA ALA A 106 -4.73 9.39 9.66
C ALA A 106 -5.23 10.14 10.89
N THR A 107 -4.86 11.40 11.08
CA THR A 107 -5.39 12.27 12.15
C THR A 107 -6.89 12.50 11.98
N ASP A 108 -7.38 12.74 10.77
CA ASP A 108 -8.83 12.89 10.48
C ASP A 108 -9.64 11.66 10.87
N LEU A 109 -9.03 10.47 10.75
CA LEU A 109 -9.62 9.19 11.16
C LEU A 109 -9.34 8.82 12.62
N GLY A 110 -8.62 9.64 13.38
CA GLY A 110 -8.24 9.34 14.76
C GLY A 110 -7.21 8.21 14.92
N LEU A 111 -6.45 7.90 13.86
CA LEU A 111 -5.42 6.85 13.85
C LEU A 111 -4.07 7.30 14.45
N LEU A 112 -3.85 8.62 14.51
CA LEU A 112 -2.66 9.24 15.08
C LEU A 112 -3.11 10.29 16.09
N GLU A 113 -2.48 10.28 17.26
CA GLU A 113 -2.55 11.34 18.28
C GLU A 113 -1.55 12.47 18.00
#